data_AF-A0A381RWV6-F1
#
_entry.id   AF-A0A381RWV6-F1
#
_cell.length_a   1.000
_cell.length_b   1.000
_cell.length_c   1.000
_cell.angle_alpha   90.00
_cell.angle_beta   90.00
_cell.angle_gamma   90.00
#
_symmetry.space_group_name_H-M   'P 1'
#
loop_
_entity.id
_entity.type
_entity.pdbx_description
1 polymer ?
#
loop_
_entity_poly.entity_id
_entity_poly.type
_entity_poly.pdbx_seq_one_letter_code
_entity_poly.pdbx_strand_id
1 'polypeptide(L)'
;MAKEGDPVVCKLMDHGKHIFDSKKQKSASRKKQKRIQIKEIKFRPVTEENDYQIKVTKIKNFLEEGNKAKVTLRFRGREMAHQNIGMNLLKRVEEDLESIANVEQFPTLEGRQLVMMMAPNKK
;
A
#
# COMPACT_ATOMS: atom_id res chain seq x y z
N MET A 1 0.15 -33.02 -8.46
CA MET A 1 0.05 -34.12 -9.43
C MET A 1 -0.35 -33.48 -10.74
N ALA A 2 0.53 -33.55 -11.75
CA ALA A 2 0.26 -33.03 -13.08
C ALA A 2 -0.89 -33.84 -13.69
N LYS A 3 -1.91 -33.15 -14.20
CA LYS A 3 -3.06 -33.75 -14.87
C LYS A 3 -3.01 -33.56 -16.39
N GLU A 4 -1.89 -33.06 -16.91
CA GLU A 4 -1.70 -32.75 -18.32
C GLU A 4 -0.39 -33.37 -18.80
N GLY A 5 -0.52 -34.51 -19.48
CA GLY A 5 0.56 -35.25 -20.14
C GLY A 5 0.05 -36.61 -20.61
N ASP A 6 0.15 -36.87 -21.92
CA ASP A 6 -0.02 -38.19 -22.55
C ASP A 6 1.36 -38.87 -22.63
N PRO A 7 1.63 -40.00 -21.93
CA PRO A 7 0.76 -40.79 -21.06
C PRO A 7 0.68 -40.28 -19.61
N VAL A 8 -0.41 -40.60 -18.91
CA VAL A 8 -0.66 -40.22 -17.51
C VAL A 8 0.42 -40.80 -16.59
N VAL A 9 1.20 -39.92 -15.97
CA VAL A 9 2.29 -40.31 -15.05
C VAL A 9 1.76 -40.42 -13.62
N CYS A 10 1.58 -41.66 -13.15
CA CYS A 10 1.22 -41.94 -11.76
C CYS A 10 2.49 -42.14 -10.91
N LYS A 11 2.60 -41.39 -9.81
CA LYS A 11 3.68 -41.58 -8.82
C LYS A 11 3.12 -42.31 -7.60
N LEU A 12 3.65 -43.50 -7.30
CA LEU A 12 3.31 -44.23 -6.09
C LEU A 12 3.95 -43.52 -4.88
N MET A 13 3.12 -42.97 -3.99
CA MET A 13 3.56 -42.29 -2.77
C MET A 13 2.48 -42.34 -1.69
N ASP A 14 2.89 -42.20 -0.42
CA ASP A 14 1.97 -42.05 0.71
C ASP A 14 1.26 -40.69 0.62
N HIS A 15 -0.02 -40.75 0.25
CA HIS A 15 -0.84 -39.58 0.03
C HIS A 15 -1.06 -38.76 1.32
N GLY A 16 -1.15 -39.43 2.47
CA GLY A 16 -1.36 -38.77 3.77
C GLY A 16 -0.16 -37.94 4.17
N LYS A 17 1.04 -38.53 4.07
CA LYS A 17 2.31 -37.83 4.36
C LYS A 17 2.54 -36.66 3.40
N HIS A 18 2.29 -36.85 2.10
CA HIS A 18 2.44 -35.80 1.09
C HIS A 18 1.49 -34.61 1.31
N ILE A 19 0.23 -34.84 1.70
CA ILE A 19 -0.70 -33.75 2.04
C ILE A 19 -0.20 -32.97 3.26
N PHE A 20 0.28 -33.66 4.28
CA PHE A 20 0.81 -33.02 5.49
C PHE A 20 2.02 -32.14 5.17
N ASP A 21 2.99 -32.67 4.42
CA ASP A 21 4.19 -31.92 4.03
C ASP A 21 3.84 -30.74 3.11
N SER A 22 2.91 -30.91 2.17
CA SER A 22 2.44 -29.81 1.32
C SER A 22 1.71 -28.72 2.14
N LYS A 23 0.89 -29.09 3.14
CA LYS A 23 0.26 -28.12 4.05
C LYS A 23 1.30 -27.41 4.91
N LYS A 24 2.28 -28.13 5.44
CA LYS A 24 3.39 -27.57 6.23
C LYS A 24 4.24 -26.61 5.39
N GLN A 25 4.55 -26.96 4.14
CA GLN A 25 5.27 -26.09 3.22
C GLN A 25 4.43 -24.86 2.84
N LYS A 26 3.15 -25.02 2.49
CA LYS A 26 2.25 -23.90 2.17
C LYS A 26 2.08 -22.94 3.35
N SER A 27 1.95 -23.45 4.57
CA SER A 27 1.86 -22.62 5.77
C SER A 27 3.17 -21.90 6.08
N ALA A 28 4.32 -22.55 5.88
CA ALA A 28 5.63 -21.90 6.00
C ALA A 28 5.81 -20.80 4.96
N SER A 29 5.42 -21.03 3.70
CA SER A 29 5.46 -20.02 2.65
C SER A 29 4.53 -18.84 2.93
N ARG A 30 3.31 -19.10 3.43
CA ARG A 30 2.36 -18.03 3.84
C ARG A 30 2.91 -17.19 5.00
N LYS A 31 3.59 -17.79 5.97
CA LYS A 31 4.21 -17.05 7.09
C LYS A 31 5.40 -16.20 6.63
N LYS A 32 6.15 -16.65 5.62
CA LYS A 32 7.30 -15.92 5.06
C LYS A 32 6.89 -14.75 4.17
N GLN A 33 5.67 -14.74 3.64
CA GLN A 33 5.20 -13.66 2.78
C GLN A 33 5.02 -12.38 3.59
N LYS A 34 5.82 -11.35 3.28
CA LYS A 34 5.70 -10.02 3.89
C LYS A 34 4.34 -9.42 3.50
N ARG A 35 3.44 -9.25 4.48
CA ARG A 35 2.11 -8.69 4.25
C ARG A 35 2.21 -7.17 4.16
N ILE A 36 2.19 -6.66 2.93
CA ILE A 36 2.12 -5.22 2.66
C ILE A 36 0.77 -4.71 3.17
N GLN A 37 0.80 -3.82 4.16
CA GLN A 37 -0.41 -3.16 4.66
C GLN A 37 -0.58 -1.80 3.98
N ILE A 38 -1.83 -1.35 3.89
CA ILE A 38 -2.17 0.00 3.47
C ILE A 38 -2.36 0.82 4.75
N LYS A 39 -1.47 1.79 4.98
CA LYS A 39 -1.54 2.72 6.12
C LYS A 39 -2.18 4.01 5.65
N GLU A 40 -3.29 4.41 6.27
CA GLU A 40 -3.99 5.64 5.92
C GLU A 40 -3.56 6.81 6.80
N ILE A 41 -3.27 7.96 6.19
CA ILE A 41 -2.95 9.21 6.88
C ILE A 41 -3.92 10.29 6.40
N LYS A 42 -4.54 10.97 7.37
CA LYS A 42 -5.59 11.97 7.12
C LYS A 42 -5.04 13.38 7.31
N PHE A 43 -5.24 14.21 6.30
CA PHE A 43 -4.89 15.63 6.30
C PHE A 43 -6.14 16.50 6.36
N ARG A 44 -5.97 17.69 6.94
CA ARG A 44 -6.95 18.77 6.91
C ARG A 44 -6.42 19.88 6.02
N PRO A 45 -7.27 20.60 5.27
CA PRO A 45 -6.83 21.66 4.35
C PRO A 45 -6.09 22.81 5.05
N VAL A 46 -6.45 23.11 6.31
CA VAL A 46 -5.72 24.05 7.17
C VAL A 46 -4.79 23.24 8.07
N THR A 47 -3.65 22.80 7.52
CA THR A 47 -2.61 22.12 8.31
C THR A 47 -1.55 23.14 8.74
N GLU A 48 -1.15 23.10 10.01
CA GLU A 48 0.03 23.82 10.47
C GLU A 48 1.30 23.11 9.98
N GLU A 49 2.38 23.87 9.80
CA GLU A 49 3.64 23.35 9.25
C GLU A 49 4.26 22.25 10.13
N ASN A 50 4.12 22.36 11.46
CA ASN A 50 4.59 21.33 12.38
C ASN A 50 3.79 20.02 12.26
N ASP A 51 2.46 20.09 12.15
CA ASP A 51 1.61 18.90 11.95
C ASP A 51 1.87 18.25 10.59
N TYR A 52 2.18 19.06 9.57
CA TYR A 52 2.61 18.58 8.26
C TYR A 52 3.90 17.74 8.35
N GLN A 53 4.95 18.28 8.97
CA GLN A 53 6.25 17.59 9.10
C GLN A 53 6.14 16.27 9.86
N ILE A 54 5.35 16.25 10.94
CA ILE A 54 5.10 15.02 11.72
C ILE A 54 4.42 13.96 10.85
N LYS A 55 3.46 14.35 10.02
CA LYS A 55 2.77 13.41 9.11
C LYS A 55 3.67 12.93 7.99
N VAL A 56 4.48 13.79 7.37
CA VAL A 56 5.47 13.41 6.35
C VAL A 56 6.47 12.41 6.92
N THR A 57 6.98 12.64 8.14
CA THR A 57 7.88 11.70 8.82
C THR A 57 7.20 10.34 9.06
N LYS A 58 5.92 10.32 9.44
CA LYS A 58 5.16 9.07 9.56
C LYS A 58 4.98 8.37 8.21
N ILE A 59 4.70 9.10 7.13
CA ILE A 59 4.61 8.52 5.78
C ILE A 59 5.94 7.87 5.42
N LYS A 60 7.05 8.57 5.63
CA LYS A 60 8.41 8.06 5.37
C LYS A 60 8.67 6.75 6.11
N ASN A 61 8.36 6.69 7.42
CA ASN A 61 8.52 5.46 8.20
C ASN A 61 7.67 4.29 7.65
N PHE A 62 6.43 4.55 7.24
CA PHE A 62 5.58 3.51 6.64
C PHE A 62 6.12 3.01 5.31
N LEU A 63 6.67 3.90 4.49
CA LEU A 63 7.28 3.54 3.21
C LEU A 63 8.58 2.74 3.43
N GLU A 64 9.42 3.11 4.40
CA GLU A 64 10.64 2.37 4.77
C GLU A 64 10.33 0.96 5.29
N GLU A 65 9.22 0.78 6.01
CA GLU A 65 8.74 -0.55 6.41
C GLU A 65 8.28 -1.41 5.22
N GLY A 66 8.07 -0.82 4.04
CA GLY A 66 7.55 -1.46 2.83
C GLY A 66 6.02 -1.53 2.79
N ASN A 67 5.34 -0.69 3.56
CA ASN A 67 3.88 -0.55 3.51
C ASN A 67 3.48 0.49 2.46
N LYS A 68 2.26 0.36 1.92
CA LYS A 68 1.67 1.40 1.06
C LYS A 68 1.06 2.49 1.92
N ALA A 69 1.23 3.75 1.53
CA ALA A 69 0.64 4.88 2.21
C ALA A 69 -0.55 5.43 1.42
N LYS A 70 -1.72 5.49 2.05
CA LYS A 70 -2.92 6.16 1.52
C LYS A 70 -3.03 7.52 2.18
N VAL A 71 -2.82 8.58 1.41
CA VAL A 71 -2.94 9.96 1.88
C VAL A 71 -4.33 10.45 1.53
N THR A 72 -5.12 10.80 2.55
CA THR A 72 -6.50 11.27 2.39
C THR A 72 -6.62 12.69 2.92
N LEU A 73 -7.01 13.65 2.10
CA LEU A 73 -7.40 14.99 2.53
C LEU A 73 -8.92 15.05 2.64
N ARG A 74 -9.46 15.43 3.80
CA ARG A 74 -10.91 15.57 3.99
C ARG A 74 -11.33 17.03 3.87
N PHE A 75 -12.28 17.32 2.98
CA PHE A 75 -12.90 18.63 2.88
C PHE A 75 -14.18 18.73 3.72
N ARG A 76 -14.43 19.89 4.32
CA ARG A 76 -15.68 20.23 4.99
C ARG A 76 -16.49 21.21 4.14
N GLY A 77 -17.52 20.71 3.45
CA GLY A 77 -18.59 21.50 2.81
C GLY A 77 -18.11 22.64 1.91
N ARG A 78 -17.97 23.83 2.49
CA ARG A 78 -17.49 25.06 1.83
C ARG A 78 -16.03 25.00 1.37
N GLU A 79 -15.25 24.07 1.91
CA GLU A 79 -13.84 23.88 1.54
C GLU A 79 -13.64 23.14 0.21
N MET A 80 -14.72 22.65 -0.42
CA MET A 80 -14.68 22.05 -1.77
C MET A 80 -14.22 23.05 -2.85
N ALA A 81 -14.28 24.36 -2.58
CA ALA A 81 -13.72 25.39 -3.46
C ALA A 81 -12.18 25.48 -3.36
N HIS A 82 -11.60 25.03 -2.24
CA HIS A 82 -10.16 25.04 -1.99
C HIS A 82 -9.47 23.73 -2.45
N GLN A 83 -9.94 23.15 -3.55
CA GLN A 83 -9.28 22.00 -4.19
C GLN A 83 -7.82 22.31 -4.55
N ASN A 84 -7.54 23.55 -4.98
CA ASN A 84 -6.20 24.00 -5.32
C ASN A 84 -5.23 23.93 -4.12
N ILE A 85 -5.71 24.23 -2.90
CA ILE A 85 -4.90 24.14 -1.68
C ILE A 85 -4.59 22.68 -1.36
N GLY A 86 -5.59 21.80 -1.47
CA GLY A 86 -5.41 20.37 -1.30
C GLY A 86 -4.44 19.76 -2.32
N MET A 87 -4.57 20.16 -3.58
CA MET A 87 -3.70 19.69 -4.66
C MET A 87 -2.26 20.16 -4.47
N ASN A 88 -2.05 21.43 -4.09
CA ASN A 88 -0.71 21.94 -3.79
C ASN A 88 -0.07 21.24 -2.59
N LEU A 89 -0.85 20.93 -1.55
CA LEU A 89 -0.34 20.18 -0.40
C LEU A 89 0.08 18.77 -0.82
N LEU A 90 -0.71 18.07 -1.63
CA LEU A 90 -0.35 16.74 -2.12
C LEU A 90 0.86 16.77 -3.04
N LYS A 91 0.99 17.78 -3.92
CA LYS A 91 2.19 17.98 -4.73
C LYS A 91 3.43 18.19 -3.87
N ARG A 92 3.33 19.00 -2.80
CA ARG A 92 4.45 19.19 -1.86
C ARG A 92 4.83 17.87 -1.18
N VAL A 93 3.84 17.07 -0.76
CA VAL A 93 4.09 15.73 -0.17
C VAL A 93 4.71 14.77 -1.19
N GLU A 94 4.32 14.87 -2.47
CA GLU A 94 4.89 14.11 -3.57
C GLU A 94 6.36 14.45 -3.79
N GLU A 95 6.69 15.75 -3.89
CA GLU A 95 8.07 16.24 -4.04
C GLU A 95 8.96 15.82 -2.85
N ASP A 96 8.48 15.97 -1.61
CA ASP A 96 9.23 15.58 -0.41
C ASP A 96 9.48 14.06 -0.32
N LEU A 97 8.62 13.24 -0.94
CA LEU A 97 8.68 11.77 -0.87
C LEU A 97 9.15 11.09 -2.16
N GLU A 98 9.41 11.84 -3.23
CA GLU A 98 9.83 11.33 -4.55
C GLU A 98 11.11 10.46 -4.45
N SER A 99 11.97 10.76 -3.48
CA SER A 99 13.19 9.99 -3.22
C SER A 99 12.94 8.56 -2.70
N ILE A 100 11.79 8.30 -2.06
CA ILE A 100 11.52 7.08 -1.27
C ILE A 100 10.29 6.32 -1.79
N ALA A 101 9.35 7.00 -2.46
CA ALA A 101 8.11 6.42 -2.95
C ALA A 101 7.75 6.89 -4.35
N ASN A 102 7.04 6.00 -5.05
CA ASN A 102 6.41 6.31 -6.33
C ASN A 102 4.90 6.49 -6.12
N VAL A 103 4.30 7.41 -6.87
CA VAL A 103 2.86 7.58 -6.90
C VAL A 103 2.23 6.45 -7.70
N GLU A 104 1.48 5.58 -7.02
CA GLU A 104 0.73 4.50 -7.68
C GLU A 104 -0.61 5.01 -8.19
N GLN A 105 -1.23 5.93 -7.44
CA GLN A 105 -2.47 6.58 -7.83
C GLN A 105 -2.39 8.07 -7.56
N PHE A 106 -2.48 8.85 -8.64
CA PHE A 106 -2.56 10.30 -8.60
C PHE A 106 -3.77 10.79 -7.79
N PRO A 107 -3.74 12.04 -7.29
CA PRO A 107 -4.82 12.59 -6.48
C PRO A 107 -6.18 12.51 -7.18
N THR A 108 -7.08 11.69 -6.68
CA THR A 108 -8.47 11.60 -7.19
C THR A 108 -9.46 12.09 -6.15
N LEU A 109 -10.45 12.86 -6.61
CA LEU A 109 -11.55 13.34 -5.78
C LEU A 109 -12.59 12.23 -5.61
N GLU A 110 -12.58 11.58 -4.45
CA GLU A 110 -13.61 10.63 -4.02
C GLU A 110 -14.64 11.36 -3.14
N GLY A 111 -15.63 11.98 -3.80
CA GLY A 111 -16.72 12.69 -3.15
C GLY A 111 -16.27 13.95 -2.41
N ARG A 112 -16.07 13.83 -1.08
CA ARG A 112 -15.61 14.94 -0.22
C ARG A 112 -14.16 14.77 0.26
N GLN A 113 -13.44 13.82 -0.33
CA GLN A 113 -12.08 13.49 0.05
C GLN A 113 -11.20 13.48 -1.20
N LEU A 114 -9.98 14.01 -1.07
CA LEU A 114 -8.93 13.86 -2.08
C LEU A 114 -8.02 12.72 -1.61
N VAL A 115 -7.88 11.70 -2.43
CA VAL A 115 -7.14 10.49 -2.07
C VAL A 115 -5.97 10.33 -3.02
N MET A 116 -4.81 10.03 -2.45
CA MET A 116 -3.59 9.70 -3.17
C MET A 116 -2.98 8.42 -2.59
N MET A 117 -2.48 7.53 -3.44
CA MET A 117 -1.76 6.33 -2.97
C MET A 117 -0.30 6.36 -3.41
N MET A 118 0.57 6.13 -2.44
CA MET A 118 2.01 6.05 -2.62
C MET A 118 2.49 4.64 -2.29
N ALA A 119 3.31 4.10 -3.17
CA ALA A 119 3.98 2.82 -2.99
C ALA A 119 5.47 3.07 -2.71
N PRO A 120 6.08 2.33 -1.78
CA PRO A 120 7.50 2.45 -1.53
C PRO A 120 8.29 2.02 -2.76
N ASN A 121 9.33 2.77 -3.10
CA ASN A 121 10.22 2.42 -4.20
C ASN A 121 10.95 1.13 -3.81
N LYS A 122 10.83 0.08 -4.64
CA LYS A 122 11.44 -1.21 -4.33
C LYS A 122 12.96 -1.02 -4.31
N LYS A 123 13.58 -1.27 -3.16
CA LYS A 123 14.94 -1.82 -3.13
C LYS A 123 14.86 -3.32 -3.44
#